data_AF-W2T5F8-F1
#
_entry.id   AF-W2T5F8-F1
#
_cell.length_a   1.000
_cell.length_b   1.000
_cell.length_c   1.000
_cell.angle_alpha   90.00
_cell.angle_beta   90.00
_cell.angle_gamma   90.00
#
_symmetry.space_group_name_H-M   'P 1'
#
loop_
_entity.id
_entity.type
_entity.pdbx_description
1 polymer ?
#
loop_
_entity_poly.entity_id
_entity_poly.type
_entity_poly.pdbx_seq_one_letter_code
_entity_poly.pdbx_strand_id
1 'polypeptide(L)'
;MRLVFDVGGQRSERRKWIHCFDNVNAVIYVAAISEYDQVLREDNKTNRLKEALLLFDGVVNNQYFKDVSVILFLNKKDLFAEKILYVSLKVCFDSYDAGRDGTGYAASVAYIRKRFENALIKHSKKP
;
A
#
# COMPACT_ATOMS: atom_id res chain seq x y z
N MET A 1 2.74 -28.64 1.65
CA MET A 1 3.68 -27.76 2.38
C MET A 1 3.34 -26.32 2.03
N ARG A 2 3.13 -25.43 3.01
CA ARG A 2 2.90 -24.00 2.77
C ARG A 2 4.15 -23.25 3.22
N LEU A 3 4.94 -22.78 2.27
CA LEU A 3 6.15 -21.99 2.52
C LEU A 3 5.80 -20.51 2.48
N VAL A 4 6.29 -19.75 3.45
CA VAL A 4 6.17 -18.28 3.46
C VAL A 4 7.57 -17.72 3.42
N PHE A 5 7.84 -16.85 2.45
CA PHE A 5 9.09 -16.14 2.32
C PHE A 5 8.86 -14.67 2.65
N ASP A 6 9.60 -14.14 3.64
CA ASP A 6 9.59 -12.72 3.95
C ASP A 6 10.66 -12.01 3.13
N VAL A 7 10.26 -10.97 2.41
CA VAL A 7 11.15 -10.18 1.54
C VAL A 7 11.19 -8.74 2.04
N GLY A 8 12.39 -8.18 2.15
CA GLY A 8 12.57 -6.79 2.58
C GLY A 8 11.91 -5.81 1.60
N GLY A 9 11.07 -4.91 2.10
CA GLY A 9 10.39 -3.87 1.30
C GLY A 9 11.21 -2.61 1.00
N GLN A 10 12.39 -2.47 1.63
CA GLN A 10 13.30 -1.34 1.44
C GLN A 10 13.84 -1.31 0.00
N ARG A 11 14.09 -0.11 -0.53
CA ARG A 11 14.49 0.06 -1.95
C ARG A 11 15.72 -0.77 -2.34
N SER A 12 16.69 -0.93 -1.46
CA SER A 12 17.90 -1.74 -1.68
C SER A 12 17.60 -3.24 -1.83
N GLU A 13 16.60 -3.74 -1.13
CA GLU A 13 16.25 -5.16 -1.05
C GLU A 13 15.35 -5.63 -2.21
N ARG A 14 14.64 -4.70 -2.85
CA ARG A 14 13.70 -5.01 -3.95
C ARG A 14 14.35 -5.70 -5.15
N ARG A 15 15.65 -5.52 -5.37
CA ARG A 15 16.39 -6.23 -6.44
C ARG A 15 16.41 -7.75 -6.23
N LYS A 16 16.30 -8.21 -4.99
CA LYS A 16 16.33 -9.63 -4.64
C LYS A 16 14.98 -10.32 -4.83
N TRP A 17 13.91 -9.54 -5.00
CA TRP A 17 12.55 -10.07 -5.10
C TRP A 17 12.38 -11.05 -6.26
N ILE A 18 13.12 -10.86 -7.37
CA ILE A 18 13.10 -11.78 -8.52
C ILE A 18 13.43 -13.23 -8.16
N HIS A 19 14.21 -13.46 -7.09
CA HIS A 19 14.54 -14.81 -6.62
C HIS A 19 13.39 -15.50 -5.89
N CYS A 20 12.35 -14.75 -5.50
CA CYS A 20 11.19 -15.25 -4.76
C CYS A 20 9.94 -15.34 -5.63
N PHE A 21 10.03 -15.02 -6.92
CA PHE A 21 8.86 -14.86 -7.81
C PHE A 21 8.50 -16.11 -8.62
N ASP A 22 9.26 -17.19 -8.49
CA ASP A 22 8.96 -18.45 -9.18
C ASP A 22 7.97 -19.30 -8.37
N ASN A 23 6.90 -19.76 -9.02
CA ASN A 23 5.88 -20.67 -8.48
C ASN A 23 5.18 -20.26 -7.16
N VAL A 24 4.96 -18.96 -6.92
CA VAL A 24 4.17 -18.53 -5.76
C VAL A 24 2.66 -18.66 -5.98
N ASN A 25 1.92 -19.16 -4.98
CA ASN A 25 0.47 -19.28 -5.06
C ASN A 25 -0.27 -17.98 -4.71
N ALA A 26 0.33 -17.16 -3.84
CA ALA A 26 -0.24 -15.89 -3.41
C ALA A 26 0.86 -14.90 -3.01
N VAL A 27 0.56 -13.62 -3.14
CA VAL A 27 1.36 -12.52 -2.62
C VAL A 27 0.60 -11.88 -1.46
N ILE A 28 1.27 -11.74 -0.32
CA ILE A 28 0.75 -10.97 0.82
C ILE A 28 1.46 -9.62 0.82
N TYR A 29 0.71 -8.54 0.59
CA TYR A 29 1.23 -7.19 0.65
C TYR A 29 0.75 -6.49 1.92
N VAL A 30 1.68 -5.96 2.71
CA VAL A 30 1.38 -5.28 3.98
C VAL A 30 1.71 -3.80 3.86
N ALA A 31 0.70 -2.94 3.99
CA ALA A 31 0.84 -1.49 3.95
C ALA A 31 0.53 -0.88 5.31
N ALA A 32 1.46 -0.13 5.89
CA ALA A 32 1.23 0.63 7.12
C ALA A 32 0.50 1.95 6.80
N ILE A 33 -0.82 2.01 7.05
CA ILE A 33 -1.61 3.19 6.68
C ILE A 33 -1.35 4.40 7.60
N SER A 34 -0.81 4.16 8.80
CA SER A 34 -0.42 5.19 9.78
C SER A 34 0.80 6.02 9.38
N GLU A 35 1.46 5.70 8.26
CA GLU A 35 2.67 6.37 7.78
C GLU A 35 2.36 7.44 6.71
N TYR A 36 1.09 7.84 6.59
CA TYR A 36 0.64 8.88 5.66
C TYR A 36 1.25 10.26 5.93
N ASP A 37 1.71 10.52 7.16
CA ASP A 37 2.35 11.75 7.61
C ASP A 37 3.88 11.63 7.67
N GLN A 38 4.46 10.53 7.16
CA GLN A 38 5.89 10.24 7.27
C GLN A 38 6.58 10.21 5.90
N VAL A 39 7.88 10.47 5.90
CA VAL A 39 8.76 10.32 4.74
C VAL A 39 9.69 9.11 4.89
N LEU A 40 10.15 8.56 3.76
CA LEU A 40 11.14 7.48 3.72
C LEU A 40 12.43 7.90 4.42
N ARG A 41 13.08 6.95 5.10
CA ARG A 41 14.38 7.21 5.76
C ARG A 41 15.49 7.40 4.72
N GLU A 42 15.34 6.73 3.57
CA GLU A 42 16.34 6.68 2.51
C GLU A 42 16.55 8.03 1.82
N ASP A 43 15.50 8.85 1.69
CA ASP A 43 15.58 10.14 0.99
C ASP A 43 15.02 11.34 1.78
N ASN A 44 14.37 11.11 2.92
CA ASN A 44 13.73 12.13 3.76
C ASN A 44 12.78 13.07 2.99
N LYS A 45 12.24 12.63 1.85
CA LYS A 45 11.43 13.45 0.95
C LYS A 45 10.17 12.73 0.49
N THR A 46 10.28 11.46 0.12
CA THR A 46 9.17 10.69 -0.42
C THR A 46 8.22 10.27 0.68
N ASN A 47 6.94 10.61 0.57
CA ASN A 47 5.91 10.16 1.51
C ASN A 47 5.79 8.62 1.50
N ARG A 48 5.76 8.01 2.69
CA ARG A 48 5.79 6.54 2.82
C ARG A 48 4.54 5.86 2.29
N LEU A 49 3.35 6.41 2.55
CA LEU A 49 2.11 5.81 2.05
C LEU A 49 2.01 5.93 0.52
N LYS A 50 2.52 7.03 -0.08
CA LYS A 50 2.65 7.15 -1.53
C LYS A 50 3.62 6.12 -2.11
N GLU A 51 4.77 5.92 -1.48
CA GLU A 51 5.73 4.88 -1.90
C GLU A 51 5.10 3.49 -1.83
N ALA A 52 4.34 3.19 -0.77
CA ALA A 52 3.64 1.92 -0.63
C ALA A 52 2.61 1.71 -1.76
N LEU A 53 1.83 2.73 -2.11
CA LEU A 53 0.92 2.68 -3.25
C LEU A 53 1.65 2.44 -4.58
N LEU A 54 2.75 3.14 -4.82
CA LEU A 54 3.56 2.99 -6.02
C LEU A 54 4.15 1.58 -6.12
N LEU A 55 4.67 1.06 -5.01
CA LEU A 55 5.24 -0.28 -4.95
C LEU A 55 4.16 -1.35 -5.15
N PHE A 56 3.00 -1.19 -4.53
CA PHE A 56 1.86 -2.08 -4.73
C PHE A 56 1.43 -2.12 -6.20
N ASP A 57 1.31 -0.95 -6.85
CA ASP A 57 1.01 -0.87 -8.29
C ASP A 57 2.04 -1.65 -9.12
N GLY A 58 3.33 -1.52 -8.82
CA GLY A 58 4.38 -2.29 -9.49
C GLY A 58 4.32 -3.81 -9.24
N VAL A 59 3.92 -4.23 -8.04
CA VAL A 59 3.74 -5.65 -7.69
C VAL A 59 2.54 -6.23 -8.43
N VAL A 60 1.35 -5.65 -8.26
CA VAL A 60 0.13 -6.23 -8.84
C VAL A 60 0.10 -6.14 -10.36
N ASN A 61 0.85 -5.19 -10.94
CA ASN A 61 1.01 -5.08 -12.38
C ASN A 61 2.21 -5.85 -12.96
N ASN A 62 2.92 -6.62 -12.15
CA ASN A 62 4.05 -7.42 -12.62
C ASN A 62 3.56 -8.65 -13.40
N GLN A 63 4.19 -8.92 -14.54
CA GLN A 63 3.87 -10.09 -15.37
C GLN A 63 3.99 -11.44 -14.63
N TYR A 64 4.89 -11.55 -13.64
CA TYR A 64 5.07 -12.76 -12.84
C TYR A 64 3.91 -13.02 -11.87
N PHE A 65 3.04 -12.03 -11.65
CA PHE A 65 1.95 -12.09 -10.68
C PHE A 65 0.55 -12.02 -11.29
N LYS A 66 0.42 -12.18 -12.61
CA LYS A 66 -0.86 -12.10 -13.32
C LYS A 66 -1.92 -13.09 -12.81
N ASP A 67 -1.51 -14.33 -12.54
CA ASP A 67 -2.39 -15.41 -12.11
C ASP A 67 -2.27 -15.70 -10.60
N VAL A 68 -1.57 -14.83 -9.87
CA VAL A 68 -1.27 -15.00 -8.45
C VAL A 68 -2.29 -14.24 -7.62
N SER A 69 -2.85 -14.90 -6.60
CA SER A 69 -3.79 -14.24 -5.69
C SER A 69 -3.08 -13.19 -4.84
N VAL A 70 -3.59 -11.95 -4.80
CA VAL A 70 -3.03 -10.87 -3.98
C VAL A 70 -3.89 -10.64 -2.74
N ILE A 71 -3.27 -10.71 -1.57
CA ILE A 71 -3.89 -10.40 -0.27
C ILE A 71 -3.28 -9.10 0.25
N LEU A 72 -4.11 -8.08 0.46
CA LEU A 72 -3.69 -6.78 0.96
C LEU A 72 -4.06 -6.62 2.44
N PHE A 73 -3.06 -6.36 3.28
CA PHE A 73 -3.26 -5.94 4.67
C PHE A 73 -3.00 -4.45 4.82
N LEU A 74 -4.06 -3.71 5.22
CA LEU A 74 -3.95 -2.35 5.72
C LEU A 74 -3.63 -2.41 7.23
N ASN A 75 -2.36 -2.29 7.56
CA ASN A 75 -1.81 -2.49 8.90
C ASN A 75 -1.64 -1.16 9.67
N LYS A 76 -1.42 -1.26 11.00
CA LYS A 76 -1.27 -0.13 11.94
C LYS A 76 -2.50 0.79 11.98
N LYS A 77 -3.69 0.18 11.97
CA LYS A 77 -4.98 0.87 12.01
C LYS A 77 -5.21 1.60 13.32
N ASP A 78 -4.72 1.04 14.41
CA ASP A 78 -4.63 1.61 15.76
C ASP A 78 -3.90 2.97 15.73
N LEU A 79 -2.64 3.00 15.28
CA LEU A 79 -1.88 4.24 15.17
C LEU A 79 -2.51 5.24 14.18
N PHE A 80 -3.12 4.74 13.11
CA PHE A 80 -3.83 5.61 12.17
C PHE A 80 -5.07 6.27 12.80
N ALA A 81 -5.84 5.52 13.60
CA ALA A 81 -7.01 6.03 14.30
C ALA A 81 -6.65 7.15 15.28
N GLU A 82 -5.50 7.06 15.96
CA GLU A 82 -5.01 8.11 16.84
C GLU A 82 -4.56 9.35 16.05
N LYS A 83 -3.76 9.16 15.00
CA LYS A 83 -3.16 10.27 14.24
C LYS A 83 -4.16 11.09 13.43
N ILE A 84 -5.15 10.43 12.82
CA ILE A 84 -6.09 11.08 11.90
C ILE A 84 -6.96 12.13 12.59
N LEU A 85 -7.08 12.06 13.92
CA LEU A 85 -7.76 13.06 14.76
C LEU A 85 -7.02 14.40 14.77
N TYR A 86 -5.70 14.39 14.57
CA TYR A 86 -4.85 15.58 14.72
C TYR A 86 -4.20 16.00 13.40
N VAL A 87 -3.86 15.05 12.53
CA VAL A 87 -3.19 15.30 11.26
C VAL A 87 -4.09 14.83 10.12
N SER A 88 -4.63 15.77 9.36
CA SER A 88 -5.48 15.46 8.20
C SER A 88 -4.72 14.66 7.16
N LEU A 89 -5.40 13.70 6.52
CA LEU A 89 -4.87 12.93 5.40
C LEU A 89 -4.50 13.82 4.19
N LYS A 90 -4.93 15.09 4.15
CA LYS A 90 -4.53 16.09 3.15
C LYS A 90 -3.01 16.27 3.04
N VAL A 91 -2.26 16.09 4.13
CA VAL A 91 -0.77 16.18 4.10
C VAL A 91 -0.14 15.13 3.16
N CYS A 92 -0.85 14.02 2.95
CA CYS A 92 -0.48 13.01 1.98
C CYS A 92 -1.19 13.24 0.65
N PHE A 93 -2.51 13.50 0.69
CA PHE A 93 -3.33 13.55 -0.51
C PHE A 93 -4.09 14.87 -0.57
N ASP A 94 -3.56 15.84 -1.31
CA ASP A 94 -4.13 17.19 -1.41
C ASP A 94 -5.60 17.19 -1.87
N SER A 95 -5.98 16.21 -2.71
CA SER A 95 -7.35 16.01 -3.20
C SER A 95 -8.27 15.24 -2.23
N TYR A 96 -7.81 14.95 -1.01
CA TYR A 96 -8.66 14.35 0.01
C TYR A 96 -9.62 15.39 0.56
N ASP A 97 -10.91 15.19 0.29
CA ASP A 97 -11.97 15.90 0.98
C ASP A 97 -12.57 14.97 2.05
N ALA A 98 -12.49 15.40 3.31
CA ALA A 98 -13.08 14.65 4.41
C ALA A 98 -14.62 14.75 4.43
N GLY A 99 -15.23 15.57 3.55
CA GLY A 99 -16.65 15.89 3.60
C GLY A 99 -16.99 16.74 4.82
N ARG A 100 -18.29 17.06 4.97
CA ARG A 100 -18.80 17.90 6.08
C ARG A 100 -18.62 17.28 7.47
N ASP A 101 -18.36 15.99 7.56
CA ASP A 101 -18.31 15.27 8.84
C ASP A 101 -16.92 15.25 9.50
N GLY A 102 -15.88 15.80 8.86
CA GLY A 102 -14.54 15.97 9.44
C GLY A 102 -13.80 14.65 9.69
N THR A 103 -12.47 14.64 9.53
CA THR A 103 -11.47 13.67 10.05
C THR A 103 -11.94 12.23 10.38
N GLY A 104 -12.79 11.65 9.54
CA GLY A 104 -13.48 10.43 9.89
C GLY A 104 -12.59 9.25 9.59
N TYR A 105 -12.11 8.56 10.63
CA TYR A 105 -11.29 7.36 10.49
C TYR A 105 -11.84 6.40 9.41
N ALA A 106 -13.15 6.13 9.42
CA ALA A 106 -13.78 5.25 8.44
C ALA A 106 -13.68 5.79 6.99
N ALA A 107 -13.95 7.09 6.78
CA ALA A 107 -13.85 7.73 5.47
C ALA A 107 -12.40 7.77 4.98
N SER A 108 -11.44 8.07 5.86
CA SER A 108 -10.01 8.08 5.54
C SER A 108 -9.49 6.68 5.20
N VAL A 109 -9.88 5.65 5.96
CA VAL A 109 -9.55 4.25 5.66
C VAL A 109 -10.16 3.83 4.32
N ALA A 110 -11.43 4.16 4.07
CA ALA A 110 -12.09 3.85 2.81
C ALA A 110 -11.40 4.52 1.61
N TYR A 111 -10.95 5.77 1.79
CA TYR A 111 -10.21 6.51 0.77
C TYR A 111 -8.85 5.90 0.45
N ILE A 112 -8.09 5.48 1.47
CA ILE A 112 -6.81 4.78 1.29
C ILE A 112 -7.04 3.43 0.60
N ARG A 113 -8.00 2.63 1.09
CA ARG A 113 -8.38 1.35 0.50
C ARG A 113 -8.71 1.49 -0.99
N LYS A 114 -9.53 2.46 -1.35
CA LYS A 114 -9.94 2.70 -2.75
C LYS A 114 -8.74 2.97 -3.67
N ARG A 115 -7.67 3.62 -3.17
CA ARG A 115 -6.44 3.80 -3.96
C ARG A 115 -5.71 2.49 -4.25
N PHE A 116 -5.62 1.60 -3.27
CA PHE A 116 -5.06 0.27 -3.50
C PHE A 116 -5.94 -0.54 -4.46
N GLU A 117 -7.25 -0.51 -4.29
CA GLU A 117 -8.19 -1.19 -5.21
C GLU A 117 -8.07 -0.68 -6.65
N ASN A 118 -7.90 0.62 -6.87
CA ASN A 118 -7.71 1.20 -8.20
C ASN A 118 -6.45 0.66 -8.91
N ALA A 119 -5.42 0.27 -8.18
CA ALA A 119 -4.23 -0.36 -8.76
C ALA A 119 -4.53 -1.79 -9.27
N LEU A 120 -5.43 -2.52 -8.60
CA LEU A 120 -5.86 -3.88 -9.00
C LEU A 120 -6.73 -3.87 -10.27
N ILE A 121 -7.60 -2.86 -10.44
CA ILE A 121 -8.55 -2.78 -11.55
C ILE A 121 -7.85 -2.74 -12.93
N LYS A 122 -6.59 -2.30 -13.00
CA LYS A 122 -5.81 -2.25 -14.25
C LYS A 122 -5.68 -3.62 -14.94
N HIS A 123 -5.65 -4.72 -14.18
CA HIS A 123 -5.59 -6.07 -14.74
C HIS A 123 -6.93 -6.57 -15.27
N SER A 124 -8.04 -6.14 -14.67
CA SER A 124 -9.39 -6.59 -15.07
C SER A 124 -9.88 -5.98 -16.40
N LYS A 125 -9.17 -4.99 -16.95
CA LYS A 125 -9.55 -4.27 -18.18
C LYS A 125 -8.80 -4.70 -19.44
N LYS A 126 -7.99 -5.77 -19.41
CA LYS A 126 -7.45 -6.33 -20.66
C LYS A 126 -8.53 -7.18 -21.34
N PRO A 127 -8.94 -6.84 -22.59
CA PRO A 127 -9.81 -7.70 -23.39
C PRO A 127 -9.13 -9.03 -23.72
#